data_AF-A0A9W9PAY3-F1
#
_entry.id   AF-A0A9W9PAY3-F1
#
_cell.length_a   1.000
_cell.length_b   1.000
_cell.length_c   1.000
_cell.angle_alpha   90.00
_cell.angle_beta   90.00
_cell.angle_gamma   90.00
#
_symmetry.space_group_name_H-M   'P 1'
#
loop_
_entity.id
_entity.type
_entity.pdbx_description
1 polymer ?
#
loop_
_entity_poly.entity_id
_entity_poly.type
_entity_poly.pdbx_seq_one_letter_code
_entity_poly.pdbx_strand_id
1 'polypeptide(L)'
;MQLAENFPIEANIHLIVASPMRRAIYTAIETFRTFLPDDHGRDIIALPLLQETTDFRCDIGSPSKDLQAEVEGSKLPVDLSLVGENWIVKKSGKYEPIFSKLRDRVQEARCWLRMRPEKEIAVVTSGSFLHVLTNDWEDSNIYQETRSGTGWANAECRIYEFNLEVEKSNNMQNASMQETMESRSRRGVFNPPLAPDCQKELSRTTLQSWANQGYTLNSTQ
;
A
#
# COMPACT_ATOMS: atom_id res chain seq x y z
N MET A 1 -17.31 8.97 -6.65
CA MET A 1 -16.18 8.07 -7.02
C MET A 1 -16.57 6.70 -6.55
N GLN A 2 -16.51 5.68 -7.40
CA GLN A 2 -17.07 4.34 -7.13
C GLN A 2 -16.56 3.71 -5.82
N LEU A 3 -15.33 4.00 -5.40
CA LEU A 3 -14.79 3.53 -4.11
C LEU A 3 -15.51 4.16 -2.91
N ALA A 4 -15.82 5.46 -2.93
CA ALA A 4 -16.56 6.12 -1.85
C ALA A 4 -17.99 5.56 -1.70
N GLU A 5 -18.62 5.19 -2.82
CA GLU A 5 -19.97 4.63 -2.87
C GLU A 5 -20.03 3.17 -2.39
N ASN A 6 -18.95 2.41 -2.59
CA ASN A 6 -18.85 1.00 -2.22
C ASN A 6 -18.08 0.76 -0.91
N PHE A 7 -17.58 1.82 -0.27
CA PHE A 7 -16.86 1.69 0.98
C PHE A 7 -17.83 1.25 2.09
N PRO A 8 -17.46 0.30 2.97
CA PRO A 8 -18.36 -0.15 4.02
C PRO A 8 -18.80 1.02 4.91
N ILE A 9 -20.12 1.24 5.01
CA ILE A 9 -20.69 2.38 5.76
C ILE A 9 -20.43 2.21 7.26
N GLU A 10 -20.31 0.96 7.72
CA GLU A 10 -20.02 0.60 9.10
C GLU A 10 -18.53 0.72 9.47
N ALA A 11 -17.65 1.02 8.51
CA ALA A 11 -16.23 1.17 8.77
C ALA A 11 -15.96 2.33 9.73
N ASN A 12 -15.17 2.06 10.76
CA ASN A 12 -14.84 3.04 11.79
C ASN A 12 -13.37 3.41 11.63
N ILE A 13 -13.03 4.11 10.55
CA ILE A 13 -11.65 4.50 10.25
C ILE A 13 -11.21 5.58 11.24
N HIS A 14 -10.08 5.34 11.92
CA HIS A 14 -9.51 6.29 12.88
C HIS A 14 -8.26 7.00 12.36
N LEU A 15 -7.67 6.49 11.28
CA LEU A 15 -6.50 7.08 10.64
C LEU A 15 -6.51 6.76 9.15
N ILE A 16 -6.17 7.75 8.33
CA ILE A 16 -5.93 7.55 6.90
C ILE A 16 -4.45 7.79 6.61
N VAL A 17 -3.87 6.86 5.88
CA VAL A 17 -2.47 6.89 5.47
C VAL A 17 -2.41 6.72 3.97
N ALA A 18 -1.74 7.63 3.29
CA ALA A 18 -1.56 7.56 1.84
C ALA A 18 -0.07 7.52 1.49
N SER A 19 0.28 6.84 0.40
CA SER A 19 1.59 7.11 -0.22
C SER A 19 1.66 8.60 -0.63
N PRO A 20 2.82 9.28 -0.59
CA PRO A 20 2.92 10.69 -0.98
C PRO A 20 2.76 10.94 -2.50
N MET A 21 2.22 9.98 -3.24
CA MET A 21 1.86 10.11 -4.64
C MET A 21 0.56 10.90 -4.77
N ARG A 22 0.53 11.93 -5.63
CA ARG A 22 -0.70 12.72 -5.88
C ARG A 22 -1.93 11.85 -6.09
N ARG A 23 -1.84 10.82 -6.94
CA ARG A 23 -2.95 9.88 -7.19
C ARG A 23 -3.50 9.27 -5.90
N ALA A 24 -2.64 8.88 -4.96
CA ALA A 24 -3.06 8.25 -3.71
C ALA A 24 -3.61 9.28 -2.73
N ILE A 25 -3.00 10.47 -2.66
CA ILE A 25 -3.48 11.58 -1.83
C ILE A 25 -4.90 11.99 -2.24
N TYR A 26 -5.12 12.27 -3.53
CA TYR A 26 -6.45 12.67 -4.01
C TYR A 26 -7.47 11.52 -3.88
N THR A 27 -7.09 10.26 -4.15
CA THR A 27 -7.98 9.13 -3.87
C THR A 27 -8.35 9.07 -2.39
N ALA A 28 -7.41 9.27 -1.47
CA ALA A 28 -7.68 9.29 -0.04
C ALA A 28 -8.65 10.42 0.34
N ILE A 29 -8.39 11.64 -0.14
CA ILE A 29 -9.25 12.81 0.10
C ILE A 29 -10.68 12.54 -0.42
N GLU A 30 -10.81 12.12 -1.68
CA GLU A 30 -12.13 11.94 -2.30
C GLU A 30 -12.88 10.72 -1.74
N THR A 31 -12.17 9.68 -1.26
CA THR A 31 -12.82 8.49 -0.67
C THR A 31 -13.30 8.78 0.74
N PHE A 32 -12.41 9.36 1.55
CA PHE A 32 -12.59 9.39 3.00
C PHE A 32 -13.07 10.74 3.51
N ARG A 33 -13.36 11.70 2.62
CA ARG A 33 -13.84 13.04 2.98
C ARG A 33 -14.93 13.04 4.05
N THR A 34 -15.85 12.09 3.96
CA THR A 34 -17.01 11.96 4.87
C THR A 34 -16.67 11.31 6.21
N PHE A 35 -15.51 10.66 6.30
CA PHE A 35 -14.97 10.06 7.53
C PHE A 35 -13.97 10.99 8.23
N LEU A 36 -13.59 12.11 7.60
CA LEU A 36 -12.75 13.12 8.23
C LEU A 36 -13.59 13.95 9.21
N PRO A 37 -13.10 14.21 10.43
CA PRO A 37 -13.77 15.14 11.33
C PRO A 37 -13.88 16.53 10.69
N ASP A 38 -14.96 17.26 11.01
CA ASP A 38 -15.19 18.63 10.53
C ASP A 38 -14.09 19.63 10.98
N ASP A 39 -13.21 19.23 11.91
CA ASP A 39 -12.20 20.10 12.52
C ASP A 39 -10.87 20.21 11.73
N HIS A 40 -10.84 19.85 10.44
CA HIS A 40 -9.73 20.19 9.51
C HIS A 40 -8.30 19.83 9.99
N GLY A 41 -8.16 18.85 10.88
CA GLY A 41 -6.91 18.53 11.55
C GLY A 41 -6.09 17.45 10.84
N ARG A 42 -5.35 17.79 9.76
CA ARG A 42 -4.31 16.91 9.13
C ARG A 42 -4.69 15.41 9.14
N ASP A 43 -5.82 15.09 8.54
CA ASP A 43 -6.44 13.77 8.71
C ASP A 43 -5.76 12.64 7.92
N ILE A 44 -4.91 13.01 6.96
CA ILE A 44 -4.22 12.05 6.08
C ILE A 44 -2.72 12.16 6.30
N ILE A 45 -2.09 11.10 6.81
CA ILE A 45 -0.63 11.01 6.90
C ILE A 45 -0.05 10.55 5.56
N ALA A 46 0.79 11.37 4.94
CA ALA A 46 1.57 10.94 3.78
C ALA A 46 2.79 10.13 4.24
N LEU A 47 2.78 8.82 3.98
CA LEU A 47 3.81 7.88 4.42
C LEU A 47 4.66 7.39 3.24
N PRO A 48 5.90 7.89 3.06
CA PRO A 48 6.78 7.49 1.96
C PRO A 48 7.05 5.99 1.82
N LEU A 49 6.99 5.24 2.93
CA LEU A 49 7.20 3.79 2.92
C LEU A 49 6.25 3.09 1.92
N LEU A 50 5.06 3.67 1.70
CA LEU A 50 4.02 3.16 0.82
C LEU A 50 4.20 3.53 -0.66
N GLN A 51 5.32 4.13 -1.08
CA GLN A 51 5.55 4.49 -2.49
C GLN A 51 5.60 3.25 -3.39
N GLU A 52 5.17 3.39 -4.64
CA GLU A 52 5.18 2.31 -5.63
C GLU A 52 6.59 1.73 -5.89
N THR A 53 6.63 0.52 -6.45
CA THR A 53 7.82 -0.33 -6.51
C THR A 53 8.85 0.06 -7.55
N THR A 54 8.46 0.67 -8.67
CA THR A 54 9.34 0.91 -9.84
C THR A 54 10.01 2.29 -9.86
N ASP A 55 10.95 2.49 -10.79
CA ASP A 55 11.52 3.80 -11.14
C ASP A 55 10.89 4.45 -12.38
N PHE A 56 9.75 3.96 -12.84
CA PHE A 56 9.00 4.62 -13.90
C PHE A 56 8.60 6.02 -13.44
N ARG A 57 8.56 6.98 -14.38
CA ARG A 57 8.26 8.39 -14.05
C ARG A 57 6.93 8.55 -13.30
N CYS A 58 5.96 7.68 -13.58
CA CYS A 58 4.67 7.66 -12.89
C CYS A 58 4.77 7.18 -11.42
N ASP A 59 5.85 6.51 -11.00
CA ASP A 59 6.01 5.85 -9.70
C ASP A 59 7.04 6.52 -8.77
N ILE A 60 7.70 7.58 -9.25
CA ILE A 60 8.66 8.37 -8.46
C ILE A 60 7.96 9.35 -7.52
N GLY A 61 6.88 9.99 -7.97
CA GLY A 61 6.17 11.02 -7.21
C GLY A 61 6.69 12.43 -7.51
N SER A 62 6.59 13.33 -6.54
CA SER A 62 6.98 14.74 -6.70
C SER A 62 7.91 15.22 -5.59
N PRO A 63 8.81 16.18 -5.85
CA PRO A 63 9.65 16.75 -4.81
C PRO A 63 8.84 17.20 -3.60
N SER A 64 9.37 17.00 -2.40
CA SER A 64 8.68 17.35 -1.14
C SER A 64 8.26 18.82 -1.10
N LYS A 65 9.09 19.73 -1.63
CA LYS A 65 8.78 21.17 -1.74
C LYS A 65 7.56 21.46 -2.62
N ASP A 66 7.43 20.74 -3.74
CA ASP A 66 6.30 20.92 -4.65
C ASP A 66 5.00 20.39 -4.02
N LEU A 67 5.08 19.24 -3.34
CA LEU A 67 3.96 18.70 -2.57
C LEU A 67 3.55 19.63 -1.42
N GLN A 68 4.52 20.19 -0.70
CA GLN A 68 4.27 21.15 0.38
C GLN A 68 3.54 22.39 -0.14
N ALA A 69 4.03 22.97 -1.24
CA ALA A 69 3.39 24.12 -1.87
C ALA A 69 1.96 23.82 -2.34
N GLU A 70 1.72 22.62 -2.85
CA GLU A 70 0.38 22.18 -3.27
C GLU A 70 -0.58 21.98 -2.08
N VAL A 71 -0.12 21.30 -1.03
CA VAL A 71 -0.90 21.06 0.20
C VAL A 71 -1.26 22.38 0.89
N GLU A 72 -0.30 23.30 1.02
CA GLU A 72 -0.55 24.61 1.62
C GLU A 72 -1.44 25.50 0.73
N GLY A 73 -1.11 25.58 -0.57
CA GLY A 73 -1.81 26.43 -1.51
C GLY A 73 -3.27 26.03 -1.72
N SER A 74 -3.56 24.72 -1.70
CA SER A 74 -4.91 24.18 -1.85
C SER A 74 -5.59 23.84 -0.51
N LYS A 75 -4.91 24.09 0.62
CA LYS A 75 -5.36 23.76 1.98
C LYS A 75 -5.80 22.30 2.12
N LEU A 76 -5.01 21.38 1.57
CA LEU A 76 -5.31 19.95 1.64
C LEU A 76 -5.09 19.44 3.08
N PRO A 77 -5.92 18.52 3.60
CA PRO A 77 -5.81 17.98 4.96
C PRO A 77 -4.74 16.88 5.05
N VAL A 78 -3.51 17.17 4.59
CA VAL A 78 -2.44 16.18 4.46
C VAL A 78 -1.25 16.55 5.35
N ASP A 79 -0.84 15.64 6.22
CA ASP A 79 0.42 15.74 6.95
C ASP A 79 1.58 15.21 6.10
N LEU A 80 2.51 16.11 5.75
CA LEU A 80 3.73 15.79 5.02
C LEU A 80 4.96 15.66 5.95
N SER A 81 4.78 15.64 7.27
CA SER A 81 5.88 15.61 8.26
C SER A 81 6.88 14.46 8.08
N LEU A 82 6.44 13.34 7.49
CA LEU A 82 7.27 12.17 7.21
C LEU A 82 7.92 12.18 5.80
N VAL A 83 7.56 13.14 4.95
CA VAL A 83 7.99 13.22 3.55
C VAL A 83 9.31 13.99 3.43
N GLY A 84 10.42 13.28 3.64
CA GLY A 84 11.77 13.84 3.50
C GLY A 84 12.18 14.12 2.05
N GLU A 85 13.17 14.99 1.83
CA GLU A 85 13.62 15.43 0.50
C GLU A 85 14.01 14.29 -0.46
N ASN A 86 14.55 13.20 0.08
CA ASN A 86 15.05 12.06 -0.70
C ASN A 86 13.99 10.98 -1.00
N TRP A 87 12.70 11.20 -0.67
CA TRP A 87 11.67 10.18 -0.83
C TRP A 87 11.42 9.76 -2.30
N ILE A 88 11.77 10.63 -3.26
CA ILE A 88 11.68 10.37 -4.70
C ILE A 88 12.95 9.73 -5.30
N VAL A 89 14.00 9.53 -4.51
CA VAL A 89 15.29 9.03 -5.03
C VAL A 89 15.21 7.52 -5.23
N LYS A 90 15.02 7.08 -6.49
CA LYS A 90 14.96 5.66 -6.90
C LYS A 90 16.29 5.06 -7.34
N LYS A 91 17.35 5.85 -7.44
CA LYS A 91 18.67 5.37 -7.92
C LYS A 91 19.58 4.82 -6.81
N SER A 92 19.20 5.04 -5.55
CA SER A 92 19.94 4.58 -4.38
C SER A 92 19.07 4.68 -3.12
N GLY A 93 19.48 3.98 -2.07
CA GLY A 93 18.88 4.12 -0.74
C GLY A 93 17.60 3.29 -0.55
N LYS A 94 16.69 3.78 0.29
CA LYS A 94 15.52 3.02 0.76
C LYS A 94 14.49 2.74 -0.34
N TYR A 95 14.39 3.64 -1.33
CA TYR A 95 13.36 3.57 -2.37
C TYR A 95 13.84 2.95 -3.67
N GLU A 96 15.10 2.51 -3.72
CA GLU A 96 15.66 1.81 -4.87
C GLU A 96 14.78 0.61 -5.28
N PRO A 97 14.49 0.41 -6.58
CA PRO A 97 13.56 -0.60 -7.07
C PRO A 97 14.28 -1.95 -7.14
N ILE A 98 14.71 -2.47 -6.00
CA ILE A 98 15.30 -3.80 -5.85
C ILE A 98 14.59 -4.56 -4.75
N PHE A 99 14.46 -5.87 -4.93
CA PHE A 99 13.57 -6.68 -4.08
C PHE A 99 13.98 -6.66 -2.60
N SER A 100 15.28 -6.66 -2.30
CA SER A 100 15.79 -6.58 -0.92
C SER A 100 15.37 -5.28 -0.22
N LYS A 101 15.52 -4.13 -0.88
CA LYS A 101 15.11 -2.82 -0.34
C LYS A 101 13.59 -2.71 -0.23
N LEU A 102 12.87 -3.25 -1.21
CA LEU A 102 11.41 -3.28 -1.16
C LEU A 102 10.91 -4.09 0.03
N ARG A 103 11.49 -5.27 0.29
CA ARG A 103 11.17 -6.11 1.45
C ARG A 103 11.43 -5.37 2.77
N ASP A 104 12.60 -4.75 2.92
CA ASP A 104 12.95 -4.01 4.13
C ASP A 104 11.98 -2.84 4.38
N ARG A 105 11.61 -2.13 3.31
CA ARG A 105 10.66 -1.01 3.34
C ARG A 105 9.24 -1.46 3.68
N VAL A 106 8.80 -2.58 3.12
CA VAL A 106 7.51 -3.20 3.45
C VAL A 106 7.47 -3.61 4.92
N GLN A 107 8.54 -4.21 5.42
CA GLN A 107 8.63 -4.59 6.82
C GLN A 107 8.50 -3.37 7.74
N GLU A 108 9.23 -2.31 7.43
CA GLU A 108 9.14 -1.04 8.14
C GLU A 108 7.71 -0.46 8.10
N ALA A 109 7.05 -0.52 6.94
CA ALA A 109 5.67 -0.04 6.78
C ALA A 109 4.68 -0.84 7.65
N ARG A 110 4.77 -2.18 7.65
CA ARG A 110 3.91 -3.03 8.49
C ARG A 110 4.13 -2.78 9.97
N CYS A 111 5.39 -2.68 10.40
CA CYS A 111 5.71 -2.34 11.79
C CYS A 111 5.15 -0.97 12.16
N TRP A 112 5.32 0.03 11.29
CA TRP A 112 4.79 1.37 11.53
C TRP A 112 3.26 1.35 11.70
N LEU A 113 2.55 0.67 10.80
CA LEU A 113 1.09 0.51 10.86
C LEU A 113 0.65 -0.26 12.11
N ARG A 114 1.38 -1.30 12.50
CA ARG A 114 1.03 -2.15 13.66
C ARG A 114 1.24 -1.46 15.01
N MET A 115 2.19 -0.53 15.09
CA MET A 115 2.50 0.26 16.30
C MET A 115 1.52 1.42 16.51
N ARG A 116 0.66 1.71 15.54
CA ARG A 116 -0.38 2.73 15.66
C ARG A 116 -1.41 2.35 16.74
N PRO A 117 -1.84 3.30 17.59
CA PRO A 117 -2.91 3.06 18.55
C PRO A 117 -4.30 2.90 17.90
N GLU A 118 -4.45 3.34 16.66
CA GLU A 118 -5.69 3.27 15.89
C GLU A 118 -6.07 1.82 15.54
N LYS A 119 -7.35 1.47 15.75
CA LYS A 119 -7.85 0.11 15.50
C LYS A 119 -8.03 -0.20 14.02
N GLU A 120 -8.54 0.77 13.27
CA GLU A 120 -8.79 0.67 11.84
C GLU A 120 -8.09 1.81 11.13
N ILE A 121 -7.22 1.45 10.18
CA ILE A 121 -6.38 2.37 9.43
C ILE A 121 -6.69 2.15 7.95
N ALA A 122 -7.15 3.20 7.27
CA ALA A 122 -7.28 3.17 5.82
C ALA A 122 -5.92 3.45 5.17
N VAL A 123 -5.45 2.53 4.33
CA VAL A 123 -4.16 2.66 3.63
C VAL A 123 -4.41 2.79 2.13
N VAL A 124 -3.99 3.93 1.56
CA VAL A 124 -4.14 4.23 0.12
C VAL A 124 -2.77 4.21 -0.56
N THR A 125 -2.55 3.22 -1.41
CA THR A 125 -1.29 3.04 -2.15
C THR A 125 -1.57 2.47 -3.55
N SER A 126 -0.55 1.89 -4.20
CA SER A 126 -0.58 1.43 -5.58
C SER A 126 -0.53 -0.11 -5.64
N GLY A 127 -1.07 -0.68 -6.72
CA GLY A 127 -1.36 -2.11 -6.81
C GLY A 127 -0.15 -3.03 -6.70
N SER A 128 1.00 -2.68 -7.28
CA SER A 128 2.19 -3.52 -7.18
C SER A 128 2.75 -3.52 -5.75
N PHE A 129 2.73 -2.35 -5.10
CA PHE A 129 3.07 -2.23 -3.68
C PHE A 129 2.10 -2.99 -2.76
N LEU A 130 0.80 -3.05 -3.09
CA LEU A 130 -0.19 -3.78 -2.28
C LEU A 130 0.13 -5.27 -2.17
N HIS A 131 0.58 -5.92 -3.25
CA HIS A 131 0.98 -7.34 -3.20
C HIS A 131 2.09 -7.60 -2.17
N VAL A 132 3.14 -6.78 -2.20
CA VAL A 132 4.24 -6.93 -1.25
C VAL A 132 3.82 -6.51 0.17
N LEU A 133 3.03 -5.44 0.32
CA LEU A 133 2.56 -4.97 1.63
C LEU A 133 1.71 -6.02 2.33
N THR A 134 0.80 -6.67 1.62
CA THR A 134 -0.15 -7.65 2.18
C THR A 134 0.40 -9.07 2.17
N ASN A 135 1.45 -9.34 1.40
CA ASN A 135 1.91 -10.69 1.05
C ASN A 135 0.81 -11.55 0.42
N ASP A 136 -0.13 -10.91 -0.27
CA ASP A 136 -1.20 -11.57 -1.02
C ASP A 136 -0.92 -11.46 -2.51
N TRP A 137 -0.68 -12.60 -3.12
CA TRP A 137 -0.33 -12.77 -4.52
C TRP A 137 -1.42 -13.52 -5.29
N GLU A 138 -2.57 -13.77 -4.68
CA GLU A 138 -3.76 -14.22 -5.39
C GLU A 138 -4.06 -13.24 -6.53
N ASP A 139 -4.48 -13.78 -7.66
CA ASP A 139 -4.83 -13.03 -8.88
C ASP A 139 -3.67 -12.24 -9.53
N SER A 140 -2.45 -12.27 -8.96
CA SER A 140 -1.29 -11.55 -9.50
C SER A 140 -0.83 -12.05 -10.87
N ASN A 141 -1.23 -13.27 -11.25
CA ASN A 141 -0.92 -13.91 -12.52
C ASN A 141 -2.06 -13.82 -13.56
N ILE A 142 -3.28 -13.41 -13.16
CA ILE A 142 -4.48 -13.36 -14.03
C ILE A 142 -4.29 -12.33 -15.15
N TYR A 143 -3.48 -11.30 -14.91
CA TYR A 143 -3.31 -10.19 -15.84
C TYR A 143 -2.09 -10.30 -16.75
N GLN A 144 -1.48 -11.49 -16.86
CA GLN A 144 -0.47 -11.76 -17.90
C GLN A 144 -1.02 -11.52 -19.31
N GLU A 145 -2.34 -11.63 -19.52
CA GLU A 145 -3.00 -11.36 -20.80
C GLU A 145 -3.38 -9.88 -21.00
N THR A 146 -3.65 -9.12 -19.93
CA THR A 146 -4.11 -7.71 -20.03
C THR A 146 -3.00 -6.67 -19.85
N ARG A 147 -1.78 -7.09 -19.49
CA ARG A 147 -0.65 -6.23 -19.10
C ARG A 147 -0.91 -5.35 -17.88
N SER A 148 -1.93 -5.66 -17.06
CA SER A 148 -2.07 -5.01 -15.75
C SER A 148 -1.00 -5.56 -14.81
N GLY A 149 -0.12 -4.72 -14.28
CA GLY A 149 0.97 -5.12 -13.39
C GLY A 149 0.53 -5.60 -12.00
N THR A 150 -0.77 -5.76 -11.75
CA THR A 150 -1.33 -6.04 -10.42
C THR A 150 -2.67 -6.77 -10.49
N GLY A 151 -2.91 -7.63 -9.50
CA GLY A 151 -4.17 -8.35 -9.21
C GLY A 151 -5.28 -7.47 -8.60
N TRP A 152 -5.03 -6.18 -8.43
CA TRP A 152 -5.95 -5.22 -7.82
C TRP A 152 -6.68 -4.39 -8.88
N ALA A 153 -7.99 -4.25 -8.75
CA ALA A 153 -8.76 -3.32 -9.57
C ALA A 153 -8.51 -1.86 -9.12
N ASN A 154 -8.73 -0.91 -10.03
CA ASN A 154 -8.58 0.51 -9.70
C ASN A 154 -9.58 0.90 -8.60
N ALA A 155 -9.06 1.51 -7.54
CA ALA A 155 -9.83 1.91 -6.37
C ALA A 155 -10.60 0.73 -5.73
N GLU A 156 -10.00 -0.45 -5.73
CA GLU A 156 -10.49 -1.61 -4.97
C GLU A 156 -10.18 -1.46 -3.47
N CYS A 157 -11.10 -1.90 -2.62
CA CYS A 157 -10.91 -1.97 -1.17
C CYS A 157 -10.90 -3.43 -0.71
N ARG A 158 -9.89 -3.79 0.08
CA ARG A 158 -9.80 -5.06 0.80
C ARG A 158 -9.45 -4.80 2.26
N ILE A 159 -9.92 -5.66 3.16
CA ILE A 159 -9.68 -5.55 4.61
C ILE A 159 -8.73 -6.66 5.04
N TYR A 160 -7.66 -6.27 5.73
CA TYR A 160 -6.65 -7.17 6.28
C TYR A 160 -6.55 -7.03 7.79
N GLU A 161 -6.30 -8.14 8.47
CA GLU A 161 -6.03 -8.20 9.90
C GLU A 161 -4.59 -8.64 10.15
N PHE A 162 -3.96 -8.08 11.19
CA PHE A 162 -2.63 -8.51 11.62
C PHE A 162 -2.72 -9.86 12.35
N ASN A 163 -1.84 -10.80 12.00
CA ASN A 163 -1.76 -12.11 12.63
C ASN A 163 -1.09 -11.99 14.02
N LEU A 164 -1.90 -12.00 15.08
CA LEU A 164 -1.42 -11.83 16.46
C LEU A 164 -0.69 -13.06 17.03
N GLU A 165 -0.89 -14.25 16.46
CA GLU A 165 -0.37 -15.51 17.00
C GLU A 165 1.10 -15.81 16.64
N VAL A 166 1.57 -15.28 15.50
CA VAL A 166 2.94 -15.51 14.98
C VAL A 166 4.02 -14.89 15.90
N GLU A 167 3.63 -13.97 16.80
CA GLU A 167 4.54 -13.08 17.53
C GLU A 167 4.74 -13.40 19.02
N LYS A 168 4.16 -14.50 19.57
CA LYS A 168 4.57 -15.02 20.89
C LYS A 168 6.05 -15.47 20.94
N SER A 169 6.74 -15.44 19.80
CA SER A 169 8.14 -15.80 19.60
C SER A 169 9.13 -14.62 19.69
N ASN A 170 8.71 -13.43 20.16
CA ASN A 170 9.55 -12.21 20.27
C ASN A 170 10.12 -11.68 18.93
N ASN A 171 9.58 -12.12 17.79
CA ASN A 171 9.99 -11.62 16.49
C ASN A 171 8.89 -10.70 15.92
N MET A 172 8.80 -9.45 16.42
CA MET A 172 8.04 -8.32 15.83
C MET A 172 8.40 -8.02 14.35
N GLN A 173 9.27 -8.84 13.77
CA GLN A 173 9.98 -8.63 12.52
C GLN A 173 9.18 -9.08 11.30
N ASN A 174 7.90 -9.45 11.44
CA ASN A 174 7.09 -9.81 10.27
C ASN A 174 5.76 -9.05 10.17
N ALA A 175 5.16 -8.60 11.30
CA ALA A 175 3.89 -7.86 11.37
C ALA A 175 2.91 -8.31 10.28
N SER A 176 2.79 -9.64 10.12
CA SER A 176 2.15 -10.24 8.95
C SER A 176 0.66 -10.01 9.02
N MET A 177 0.02 -9.89 7.86
CA MET A 177 -1.42 -9.63 7.76
C MET A 177 -2.08 -10.62 6.81
N GLN A 178 -3.39 -10.79 6.94
CA GLN A 178 -4.19 -11.69 6.12
C GLN A 178 -5.53 -11.05 5.77
N GLU A 179 -5.99 -11.23 4.53
CA GLU A 179 -7.29 -10.72 4.09
C GLU A 179 -8.43 -11.41 4.86
N THR A 180 -9.38 -10.63 5.36
CA THR A 180 -10.55 -11.15 6.09
C THR A 180 -11.50 -11.90 5.15
N MET A 181 -12.23 -12.88 5.68
CA MET A 181 -13.25 -13.62 4.91
C MET A 181 -14.39 -12.71 4.41
N GLU A 182 -14.73 -11.67 5.17
CA GLU A 182 -15.73 -10.69 4.76
C GLU A 182 -15.27 -9.90 3.52
N SER A 183 -14.03 -9.40 3.53
CA SER A 183 -13.40 -8.75 2.37
C SER A 183 -13.42 -9.64 1.13
N ARG A 184 -13.02 -10.90 1.29
CA ARG A 184 -13.01 -11.88 0.20
C ARG A 184 -14.40 -12.10 -0.38
N SER A 185 -15.39 -12.26 0.49
CA SER A 185 -16.79 -12.47 0.08
C SER A 185 -17.32 -11.28 -0.72
N ARG A 186 -16.97 -10.04 -0.35
CA ARG A 186 -17.38 -8.83 -1.11
C ARG A 186 -16.83 -8.78 -2.53
N ARG A 187 -15.65 -9.37 -2.78
CA ARG A 187 -15.07 -9.50 -4.13
C ARG A 187 -15.37 -10.83 -4.81
N GLY A 188 -16.31 -11.62 -4.27
CA GLY A 188 -16.77 -12.88 -4.88
C GLY A 188 -15.88 -14.09 -4.63
N VAL A 189 -14.96 -14.03 -3.66
CA VAL A 189 -14.09 -15.13 -3.27
C VAL A 189 -14.54 -15.73 -1.94
N PHE A 190 -14.92 -17.01 -1.96
CA PHE A 190 -15.52 -17.70 -0.80
C PHE A 190 -14.57 -18.70 -0.12
N ASN A 191 -13.38 -18.93 -0.70
CA ASN A 191 -12.36 -19.79 -0.13
C ASN A 191 -11.46 -19.00 0.83
N PRO A 192 -10.88 -19.64 1.87
CA PRO A 192 -9.89 -19.00 2.71
C PRO A 192 -8.66 -18.54 1.90
N PRO A 193 -7.88 -17.58 2.43
CA PRO A 193 -6.62 -17.18 1.81
C PRO A 193 -5.71 -18.38 1.55
N LEU A 194 -4.95 -18.32 0.46
CA LEU A 194 -4.03 -19.41 0.11
C LEU A 194 -2.98 -19.67 1.21
N ALA A 195 -2.55 -20.93 1.30
CA ALA A 195 -1.50 -21.33 2.23
C ALA A 195 -0.17 -20.58 1.94
N PRO A 196 0.68 -20.36 2.97
CA PRO A 196 1.93 -19.61 2.81
C PRO A 196 2.85 -20.08 1.67
N ASP A 197 2.95 -21.40 1.46
CA ASP A 197 3.77 -21.97 0.38
C ASP A 197 3.22 -21.65 -1.01
N CYS A 198 1.89 -21.65 -1.17
CA CYS A 198 1.23 -21.24 -2.41
C CYS A 198 1.45 -19.75 -2.69
N GLN A 199 1.31 -18.89 -1.66
CA GLN A 199 1.59 -17.45 -1.77
C GLN A 199 3.05 -17.20 -2.16
N LYS A 200 3.99 -17.95 -1.57
CA LYS A 200 5.42 -17.88 -1.90
C LYS A 200 5.69 -18.25 -3.35
N GLU A 201 5.09 -19.31 -3.86
CA GLU A 201 5.27 -19.74 -5.24
C GLU A 201 4.66 -18.74 -6.25
N LEU A 202 3.48 -18.19 -5.94
CA LEU A 202 2.88 -17.11 -6.74
C LEU A 202 3.76 -15.86 -6.74
N SER A 203 4.27 -15.45 -5.58
CA SER A 203 5.19 -14.30 -5.47
C SER A 203 6.42 -14.48 -6.36
N ARG A 204 7.01 -15.68 -6.36
CA ARG A 204 8.22 -16.00 -7.12
C ARG A 204 7.95 -15.86 -8.62
N THR A 205 6.87 -16.47 -9.10
CA THR A 205 6.49 -16.43 -10.52
C THR A 205 6.12 -15.00 -10.95
N THR A 206 5.36 -14.27 -10.15
CA THR A 206 4.95 -12.88 -10.46
C THR A 206 6.13 -11.93 -10.51
N LEU A 207 7.02 -11.98 -9.51
CA LEU A 207 8.24 -11.15 -9.48
C LEU A 207 9.15 -11.45 -10.68
N GLN A 208 9.27 -12.70 -11.08
CA GLN A 208 10.01 -13.07 -12.28
C GLN A 208 9.37 -12.53 -13.56
N SER A 209 8.04 -12.58 -13.66
CA SER A 209 7.29 -11.98 -14.77
C SER A 209 7.47 -10.46 -14.83
N TRP A 210 7.40 -9.78 -13.70
CA TRP A 210 7.67 -8.34 -13.57
C TRP A 210 9.08 -8.00 -14.05
N ALA A 211 10.10 -8.74 -13.59
CA ALA A 211 11.48 -8.55 -14.03
C ALA A 211 11.63 -8.71 -15.56
N ASN A 212 10.99 -9.73 -16.14
CA ASN A 212 11.02 -9.97 -17.60
C ASN A 212 10.33 -8.85 -18.40
N GLN A 213 9.36 -8.16 -17.82
CA GLN A 213 8.66 -7.03 -18.43
C GLN A 213 9.38 -5.69 -18.24
N GLY A 214 10.55 -5.68 -17.60
CA GLY A 214 11.34 -4.48 -17.35
C GLY A 214 10.86 -3.66 -16.15
N TYR A 215 9.97 -4.22 -15.32
CA TYR A 215 9.78 -3.70 -13.96
C TYR A 215 11.08 -4.02 -13.23
N THR A 216 11.93 -3.00 -13.08
CA THR A 216 13.21 -3.07 -12.38
C THR A 216 12.93 -3.53 -10.95
N LEU A 217 13.06 -4.83 -10.71
CA LEU A 217 13.11 -5.47 -9.40
C LEU A 217 14.23 -6.48 -9.51
N ASN A 218 15.45 -5.99 -9.69
CA ASN A 218 16.59 -6.87 -9.86
C ASN A 218 16.68 -7.76 -8.61
N SER A 219 16.50 -9.06 -8.83
CA SER A 219 16.72 -10.10 -7.86
C SER A 219 18.23 -10.31 -7.75
N THR A 220 18.93 -9.39 -7.11
CA THR A 220 20.28 -9.72 -6.64
C THR A 220 20.10 -10.64 -5.43
N GLN A 221 20.65 -11.84 -5.60
CA GLN A 221 20.65 -13.04 -4.75
C GLN A 221 20.64 -12.78 -3.24
#